data_AF-A0A2K3JNR6-F1
#
_entry.id   AF-A0A2K3JNR6-F1
#
_cell.length_a   1.000
_cell.length_b   1.000
_cell.length_c   1.000
_cell.angle_alpha   90.00
_cell.angle_beta   90.00
_cell.angle_gamma   90.00
#
_symmetry.space_group_name_H-M   'P 1'
#
loop_
_entity.id
_entity.type
_entity.pdbx_description
1 polymer ?
#
loop_
_entity_poly.entity_id
_entity_poly.type
_entity_poly.pdbx_seq_one_letter_code
_entity_poly.pdbx_strand_id
1 'polypeptide(L)'
;SSEFLGNLLKIPSPEFPQVPIPLYSAGNSLPSFPPHFGSLKSFCTFGQNAEDFTPHVDDPTAAGPSTRPKKTKMERMVSRIKRETAKFLEAMMQQNNLIMHIMLEQQNYRKWLCDHVCPLLHIPNPPTNPPPHIPEFPQPENDSSSDASSPTVSP
;
A
#
# COMPACT_ATOMS: atom_id res chain seq x y z
N SER A 1 33.54 -2.77 -6.08
CA SER A 1 32.40 -3.05 -5.17
C SER A 1 32.51 -2.42 -3.77
N SER A 2 33.17 -1.27 -3.59
CA SER A 2 33.33 -0.62 -2.27
C SER A 2 32.58 0.71 -2.14
N GLU A 3 32.32 1.38 -3.26
CA GLU A 3 31.71 2.72 -3.31
C GLU A 3 30.25 2.74 -2.84
N PHE A 4 29.51 1.65 -3.11
CA PHE A 4 28.15 1.48 -2.65
C PHE A 4 28.04 1.49 -1.11
N LEU A 5 28.94 0.77 -0.44
CA LEU A 5 28.97 0.70 1.03
C LEU A 5 29.44 2.03 1.64
N GLY A 6 30.36 2.73 0.98
CA GLY A 6 30.81 4.06 1.41
C GLY A 6 29.72 5.13 1.37
N ASN A 7 28.78 5.03 0.43
CA ASN A 7 27.65 5.96 0.33
C ASN A 7 26.56 5.69 1.38
N LEU A 8 26.40 4.44 1.84
CA LEU A 8 25.43 4.10 2.89
C LEU A 8 25.82 4.67 4.26
N LEU A 9 27.13 4.71 4.57
CA LEU A 9 27.65 5.20 5.86
C LEU A 9 27.71 6.73 5.94
N LYS A 10 27.49 7.44 4.83
CA LYS A 10 27.53 8.90 4.73
C LYS A 10 26.16 9.58 4.84
N ILE A 11 25.10 8.81 5.07
CA ILE A 11 23.76 9.37 5.23
C ILE A 11 23.77 10.21 6.52
N PRO A 12 23.59 11.54 6.44
CA PRO A 12 23.45 12.35 7.64
C PRO A 12 22.22 11.88 8.40
N SER A 13 22.33 11.77 9.73
CA SER A 13 21.17 11.50 10.58
C SER A 13 20.07 12.50 10.20
N PRO A 14 18.85 12.04 9.85
CA PRO A 14 17.76 12.97 9.56
C PRO A 14 17.53 13.79 10.83
N GLU A 15 17.76 15.10 10.75
CA GLU A 15 17.23 16.00 11.76
C GLU A 15 15.72 15.83 11.71
N PHE A 16 15.15 15.34 12.82
CA PHE A 16 13.71 15.24 12.96
C PHE A 16 13.12 16.62 12.69
N PRO A 17 12.19 16.78 11.73
CA PRO A 17 11.53 18.06 11.56
C PRO A 17 10.84 18.39 12.90
N GLN A 18 11.28 19.47 13.55
CA GLN A 18 10.54 20.07 14.65
C GLN A 18 9.25 20.63 14.05
N VAL A 19 8.25 19.76 13.94
CA VAL A 19 6.89 20.17 13.60
C VAL A 19 6.47 21.11 14.73
N PRO A 20 6.06 22.36 14.45
CA PRO A 20 5.57 23.25 15.49
C PRO A 20 4.44 22.55 16.23
N ILE A 21 4.64 22.28 17.51
CA ILE A 21 3.59 21.75 18.37
C ILE A 21 2.48 22.79 18.35
N PRO A 22 1.23 22.42 18.00
CA PRO A 22 0.12 23.35 18.09
C PRO A 22 0.07 23.91 19.51
N LEU A 23 -0.07 25.24 19.64
CA LEU A 23 -0.07 26.00 20.90
C LEU A 23 -1.10 25.52 21.95
N TYR A 24 -1.89 24.50 21.64
CA TYR A 24 -2.92 23.89 22.48
C TYR A 24 -2.39 22.82 23.44
N SER A 25 -1.11 22.46 23.38
CA SER A 25 -0.55 21.38 24.21
C SER A 25 0.10 21.84 25.53
N ALA A 26 0.15 23.14 25.79
CA ALA A 26 0.75 23.72 27.00
C ALA A 26 -0.33 24.33 27.90
N GLY A 27 -0.78 23.55 28.88
CA GLY A 27 -1.71 24.01 29.92
C GLY A 27 -2.97 23.16 29.98
N ASN A 28 -3.33 22.76 31.19
CA ASN A 28 -4.33 21.74 31.51
C ASN A 28 -5.78 22.21 31.29
N SER A 29 -6.01 23.09 30.32
CA SER A 29 -7.34 23.53 29.91
C SER A 29 -7.43 23.56 28.39
N LEU A 30 -8.31 22.72 27.84
CA LEU A 30 -8.74 22.83 26.45
C LEU A 30 -9.28 24.25 26.22
N PRO A 31 -8.89 24.93 25.13
CA PRO A 31 -9.52 26.20 24.77
C PRO A 31 -11.02 25.94 24.58
N SER A 32 -11.86 26.78 25.18
CA SER A 32 -13.30 26.67 24.98
C SER A 32 -13.60 26.83 23.48
N PHE A 33 -14.47 25.98 22.96
CA PHE A 33 -14.95 26.13 21.61
C PHE A 33 -15.57 27.53 21.45
N PRO A 34 -15.25 28.27 20.37
CA PRO A 34 -15.93 29.51 20.08
C PRO A 34 -17.44 29.26 20.08
N PRO A 35 -18.26 30.10 20.74
CA PRO A 35 -19.69 29.85 20.89
C PRO A 35 -20.45 29.79 19.56
N HIS A 36 -19.83 30.28 18.48
CA HIS A 36 -20.31 30.21 17.10
C HIS A 36 -19.43 29.35 16.19
N PHE A 37 -18.73 28.33 16.71
CA PHE A 37 -18.15 27.32 15.82
C PHE A 37 -19.30 26.71 15.04
N GLY A 38 -19.32 26.95 13.73
CA GLY A 38 -20.45 26.67 12.86
C GLY A 38 -21.02 25.28 13.13
N SER A 39 -22.31 25.22 13.45
CA SER A 39 -23.03 23.97 13.60
C SER A 39 -22.69 23.04 12.43
N LEU A 40 -22.55 21.74 12.66
CA LEU A 40 -22.28 20.74 11.61
C LEU A 40 -23.23 20.86 10.40
N LYS A 41 -24.40 21.45 10.60
CA LYS A 41 -25.35 21.82 9.52
C LYS A 41 -24.75 22.76 8.46
N SER A 42 -23.79 23.61 8.84
CA SER A 42 -23.08 24.54 7.94
C SER A 42 -22.19 23.82 6.92
N PHE A 43 -21.72 22.60 7.23
CA PHE A 43 -20.93 21.79 6.31
C PHE A 43 -21.81 20.88 5.43
N CYS A 44 -23.08 20.69 5.81
CA CYS A 44 -24.04 19.83 5.11
C CYS A 44 -25.08 20.60 4.28
N THR A 45 -24.90 21.89 4.03
CA THR A 45 -25.81 22.63 3.14
C THR A 45 -25.47 22.33 1.68
N PHE A 46 -25.70 21.08 1.27
CA PHE A 46 -26.00 20.73 -0.11
C PHE A 46 -27.53 20.67 -0.22
N GLY A 47 -28.12 21.70 -0.82
CA GLY A 47 -29.43 21.64 -1.44
C GLY A 47 -30.62 21.27 -0.55
N GLN A 48 -31.05 22.19 0.31
CA GLN A 48 -32.45 22.23 0.76
C GLN A 48 -32.98 23.65 0.57
N ASN A 49 -33.29 24.00 -0.67
CA ASN A 49 -34.43 24.86 -0.97
C ASN A 49 -35.52 23.90 -1.48
N ALA A 50 -36.14 23.18 -0.55
CA ALA A 50 -37.44 22.57 -0.78
C ALA A 50 -38.48 23.58 -0.28
N GLU A 51 -39.65 23.60 -0.92
CA GLU A 51 -40.71 24.62 -0.83
C GLU A 51 -40.46 25.81 -1.78
N ASP A 52 -40.78 25.63 -3.06
CA ASP A 52 -41.83 26.40 -3.77
C ASP A 52 -41.65 26.33 -5.30
N PHE A 53 -41.92 25.18 -5.93
CA PHE A 53 -42.22 25.15 -7.37
C PHE A 53 -43.20 24.02 -7.69
N THR A 54 -44.39 24.42 -8.13
CA THR A 54 -45.47 23.60 -8.67
C THR A 54 -45.06 22.88 -9.97
N PRO A 55 -45.76 21.79 -10.37
CA PRO A 55 -45.30 20.94 -11.46
C PRO A 55 -45.79 21.48 -12.82
N HIS A 56 -44.89 21.73 -13.76
CA HIS A 56 -45.28 21.87 -15.17
C HIS A 56 -44.18 21.47 -16.16
N VAL A 57 -44.54 20.48 -16.98
CA VAL A 57 -44.03 20.04 -18.30
C VAL A 57 -42.75 19.23 -18.37
N ASP A 58 -42.94 18.02 -18.90
CA ASP A 58 -41.95 17.10 -19.44
C ASP A 58 -40.97 17.76 -20.43
N ASP A 59 -39.67 17.59 -20.20
CA ASP A 59 -38.64 17.76 -21.23
C ASP A 59 -37.71 16.52 -21.22
N PRO A 60 -37.73 15.67 -22.27
CA PRO A 60 -36.92 14.46 -22.34
C PRO A 60 -35.55 14.77 -22.95
N THR A 61 -34.81 15.74 -22.40
CA THR A 61 -33.47 16.08 -22.94
C THR A 61 -32.49 16.60 -21.90
N ALA A 62 -32.27 15.87 -20.81
CA ALA A 62 -31.19 16.20 -19.88
C ALA A 62 -30.37 14.97 -19.49
N ALA A 63 -29.61 14.44 -20.45
CA ALA A 63 -28.37 13.75 -20.13
C ALA A 63 -27.39 14.81 -19.55
N GLY A 64 -27.54 15.12 -18.26
CA GLY A 64 -26.67 16.05 -17.56
C GLY A 64 -25.21 15.59 -17.63
N PRO A 65 -24.22 16.50 -17.68
CA PRO A 65 -22.82 16.10 -17.68
C PRO A 65 -22.55 15.33 -16.39
N SER A 66 -22.15 14.07 -16.51
CA SER A 66 -21.64 13.29 -15.37
C SER A 66 -20.39 13.99 -14.84
N THR A 67 -20.57 14.87 -13.85
CA THR A 67 -19.46 15.55 -13.17
C THR A 67 -18.89 14.60 -12.12
N ARG A 68 -18.18 13.57 -12.60
CA ARG A 68 -17.34 12.75 -11.73
C ARG A 68 -16.45 13.70 -10.89
N PRO A 69 -16.46 13.61 -9.55
CA PRO A 69 -15.65 14.48 -8.71
C PRO A 69 -14.19 14.44 -9.16
N LYS A 70 -13.60 15.61 -9.41
CA LYS A 70 -12.18 15.71 -9.79
C LYS A 70 -11.37 15.18 -8.60
N LYS A 71 -10.70 14.04 -8.79
CA LYS A 71 -9.88 13.42 -7.75
C LYS A 71 -8.97 14.44 -7.10
N THR A 72 -8.99 14.50 -5.78
CA THR A 72 -8.13 15.40 -5.00
C THR A 72 -6.66 15.09 -5.25
N LYS A 73 -5.76 16.05 -4.97
CA LYS A 73 -4.31 15.84 -5.09
C LYS A 73 -3.86 14.63 -4.26
N MET A 74 -4.46 14.45 -3.08
CA MET A 74 -4.22 13.31 -2.20
C MET A 74 -4.67 11.99 -2.83
N GLU A 75 -5.90 11.91 -3.36
CA GLU A 75 -6.39 10.68 -4.02
C GLU A 75 -5.51 10.26 -5.20
N ARG A 76 -4.99 11.23 -5.98
CA ARG A 76 -4.06 10.92 -7.08
C ARG A 76 -2.73 10.38 -6.56
N MET A 77 -2.21 10.93 -5.47
CA MET A 77 -0.99 10.47 -4.82
C MET A 77 -1.17 9.06 -4.26
N VAL A 78 -2.24 8.79 -3.52
CA VAL A 78 -2.58 7.46 -3.00
C VAL A 78 -2.73 6.45 -4.15
N SER A 79 -3.42 6.82 -5.23
CA SER A 79 -3.57 5.96 -6.41
C SER A 79 -2.23 5.62 -7.07
N ARG A 80 -1.30 6.58 -7.09
CA ARG A 80 0.06 6.38 -7.61
C ARG A 80 0.85 5.43 -6.71
N ILE A 81 0.89 5.70 -5.40
CA ILE A 81 1.59 4.89 -4.41
C ILE A 81 1.08 3.44 -4.48
N LYS A 82 -0.24 3.23 -4.46
CA LYS A 82 -0.84 1.89 -4.57
C LYS A 82 -0.34 1.13 -5.81
N ARG A 83 -0.25 1.80 -6.96
CA ARG A 83 0.25 1.19 -8.21
C ARG A 83 1.74 0.88 -8.14
N GLU A 84 2.55 1.78 -7.57
CA GLU A 84 3.99 1.57 -7.41
C GLU A 84 4.29 0.44 -6.43
N THR A 85 3.57 0.38 -5.30
CA THR A 85 3.67 -0.71 -4.33
C THR A 85 3.30 -2.06 -4.95
N ALA A 86 2.25 -2.13 -5.76
CA ALA A 86 1.87 -3.37 -6.45
C ALA A 86 2.99 -3.88 -7.37
N LYS A 87 3.60 -2.99 -8.16
CA LYS A 87 4.75 -3.34 -9.02
C LYS A 87 5.96 -3.81 -8.20
N PHE A 88 6.21 -3.17 -7.05
CA PHE A 88 7.30 -3.55 -6.17
C PHE A 88 7.09 -4.96 -5.58
N LEU A 89 5.87 -5.28 -5.13
CA LEU A 89 5.52 -6.63 -4.66
C LEU A 89 5.72 -7.69 -5.76
N GLU A 90 5.28 -7.41 -6.98
CA GLU A 90 5.45 -8.31 -8.11
C GLU A 90 6.94 -8.55 -8.41
N ALA A 91 7.75 -7.49 -8.42
CA ALA A 91 9.19 -7.60 -8.61
C ALA A 91 9.88 -8.42 -7.49
N MET A 92 9.46 -8.25 -6.24
CA MET A 92 9.97 -9.06 -5.12
C MET A 92 9.59 -10.53 -5.27
N MET A 93 8.37 -10.84 -5.71
CA MET A 93 7.95 -12.22 -5.95
C MET A 93 8.79 -12.87 -7.07
N GLN A 94 9.03 -12.14 -8.16
CA GLN A 94 9.92 -12.61 -9.24
C GLN A 94 11.36 -12.82 -8.75
N GLN A 95 11.88 -11.89 -7.92
CA GLN A 95 13.21 -12.02 -7.33
C GLN A 95 13.32 -13.26 -6.43
N ASN A 96 12.32 -13.53 -5.59
CA ASN A 96 12.28 -14.71 -4.74
C ASN A 96 12.30 -16.01 -5.56
N ASN A 97 11.54 -16.07 -6.65
CA ASN A 97 11.56 -17.21 -7.56
C ASN A 97 12.93 -17.41 -8.20
N LEU A 98 13.58 -16.33 -8.65
CA LEU A 98 14.93 -16.40 -9.20
C LEU A 98 15.94 -16.93 -8.18
N ILE A 99 15.90 -16.44 -6.94
CA ILE A 99 16.76 -16.93 -5.87
C ILE A 99 16.53 -18.42 -5.62
N MET A 100 15.28 -18.88 -5.61
CA MET A 100 14.94 -20.29 -5.46
C MET A 100 15.54 -21.16 -6.58
N HIS A 101 15.47 -20.71 -7.83
CA HIS A 101 16.09 -21.39 -8.96
C HIS A 101 17.62 -21.47 -8.82
N ILE A 102 18.28 -20.36 -8.49
CA ILE A 102 19.73 -20.32 -8.27
C ILE A 102 20.12 -21.29 -7.17
N MET A 103 19.38 -21.31 -6.05
CA MET A 103 19.65 -22.24 -4.95
C MET A 103 19.55 -23.70 -5.40
N LEU A 104 18.54 -24.05 -6.19
CA LEU A 104 18.40 -25.41 -6.74
C LEU A 104 19.56 -25.78 -7.68
N GLU A 105 19.98 -24.86 -8.54
CA GLU A 105 21.14 -25.07 -9.42
C GLU A 105 22.42 -25.30 -8.61
N GLN A 106 22.66 -24.52 -7.55
CA GLN A 106 23.81 -24.72 -6.67
C GLN A 106 23.81 -26.12 -6.04
N GLN A 107 22.64 -26.63 -5.66
CA GLN A 107 22.53 -28.00 -5.12
C GLN A 107 22.86 -29.06 -6.18
N ASN A 108 22.44 -28.85 -7.42
CA ASN A 108 22.80 -29.73 -8.53
C ASN A 108 24.30 -29.72 -8.81
N TYR A 109 24.93 -28.55 -8.85
CA TYR A 109 26.39 -28.44 -9.04
C TYR A 109 27.16 -29.10 -7.91
N ARG A 110 26.75 -28.85 -6.65
CA ARG A 110 27.36 -29.49 -5.48
C ARG A 110 27.26 -31.00 -5.56
N LYS A 111 26.08 -31.53 -5.93
CA LYS A 111 25.87 -32.97 -6.12
C LYS A 111 26.78 -33.52 -7.22
N TRP A 112 26.83 -32.87 -8.37
CA TRP A 112 27.68 -33.29 -9.47
C TRP A 112 29.17 -33.34 -9.08
N LEU A 113 29.67 -32.32 -8.37
CA LEU A 113 31.03 -32.29 -7.84
C LEU A 113 31.29 -33.45 -6.88
N CYS A 114 30.36 -33.73 -5.95
CA CYS A 114 30.48 -34.84 -5.02
C CYS A 114 30.48 -36.21 -5.71
N ASP A 115 29.67 -36.37 -6.75
CA ASP A 115 29.49 -37.65 -7.44
C ASP A 115 30.63 -37.94 -8.43
N HIS A 116 31.23 -36.91 -9.04
CA HIS A 116 32.21 -37.08 -10.13
C HIS A 116 33.61 -36.59 -9.80
N VAL A 117 33.74 -35.42 -9.16
CA VAL A 117 35.05 -34.79 -8.92
C VAL A 117 35.70 -35.33 -7.65
N CYS A 118 34.94 -35.46 -6.57
CA CYS A 118 35.48 -35.95 -5.30
C CYS A 118 36.12 -37.35 -5.40
N PRO A 119 35.49 -38.36 -6.05
CA PRO A 119 36.09 -39.67 -6.21
C PRO A 119 37.35 -39.62 -7.09
N LEU A 120 37.33 -38.81 -8.16
CA LEU A 120 38.47 -38.68 -9.08
C LEU A 120 39.71 -38.11 -8.38
N LEU A 121 39.51 -37.13 -7.50
CA LEU A 121 40.58 -36.47 -6.75
C LEU A 121 40.86 -37.11 -5.39
N HIS A 122 40.14 -38.17 -5.01
CA HIS A 122 40.23 -38.84 -3.70
C HIS A 122 40.05 -37.88 -2.51
N ILE A 123 39.19 -36.87 -2.66
CA ILE A 123 38.88 -35.91 -1.59
C ILE A 123 37.56 -36.30 -0.88
N PRO A 124 37.44 -36.08 0.43
CA PRO A 124 36.22 -36.37 1.16
C PRO A 124 35.09 -35.45 0.70
N ASN A 125 33.87 -36.00 0.66
CA ASN A 125 32.69 -35.20 0.32
C ASN A 125 32.43 -34.12 1.38
N PRO A 126 32.02 -32.91 0.97
CA PRO A 126 31.66 -31.86 1.90
C PRO A 126 30.40 -32.24 2.71
N PRO A 127 30.22 -31.67 3.93
CA PRO A 127 29.03 -31.91 4.76
C PRO A 127 27.74 -31.47 4.08
N THR A 128 26.67 -32.26 4.23
CA THR A 128 25.34 -31.97 3.64
C THR A 128 24.88 -30.55 3.96
N ASN A 129 24.53 -29.80 2.93
CA ASN A 129 23.94 -28.47 3.04
C ASN A 129 22.48 -28.54 2.60
N PRO A 130 21.50 -28.69 3.52
CA PRO A 130 20.10 -28.75 3.14
C PRO A 130 19.61 -27.39 2.62
N PRO A 131 18.62 -27.35 1.72
CA PRO A 131 17.97 -26.10 1.35
C PRO A 131 17.40 -25.40 2.59
N PRO A 132 17.58 -24.08 2.76
CA PRO A 132 16.99 -23.33 3.86
C PRO A 132 15.46 -23.32 3.72
N HIS A 133 14.77 -23.23 4.85
CA HIS A 133 13.31 -23.07 4.90
C HIS A 133 12.93 -21.67 4.38
N ILE A 134 12.00 -21.62 3.43
CA ILE A 134 11.50 -20.37 2.84
C ILE A 134 10.06 -20.15 3.32
N PRO A 135 9.78 -19.09 4.11
CA PRO A 135 8.42 -18.70 4.46
C PRO A 135 7.61 -18.36 3.20
N GLU A 136 6.32 -18.66 3.22
CA GLU A 136 5.42 -18.30 2.12
C GLU A 136 5.29 -16.78 2.00
N PHE A 137 5.30 -16.27 0.77
CA PHE A 137 5.22 -14.84 0.52
C PHE A 137 3.81 -14.32 0.88
N PRO A 138 3.68 -13.17 1.56
CA PRO A 138 2.37 -12.62 1.90
C PRO A 138 1.51 -12.43 0.65
N GLN A 139 0.33 -13.06 0.64
CA GLN A 139 -0.68 -12.78 -0.38
C GLN A 139 -1.51 -11.59 0.08
N PRO A 140 -1.85 -10.63 -0.82
CA PRO A 140 -2.81 -9.60 -0.48
C PRO A 140 -4.14 -10.25 -0.10
N GLU A 141 -4.72 -9.85 1.03
CA GLU A 141 -6.07 -10.27 1.41
C GLU A 141 -7.01 -9.97 0.23
N ASN A 142 -7.62 -11.01 -0.34
CA ASN A 142 -8.79 -10.86 -1.21
C ASN A 142 -9.96 -10.47 -0.32
N ASP A 143 -9.98 -9.22 0.14
CA ASP A 143 -11.20 -8.61 0.63
C ASP A 143 -12.12 -8.44 -0.58
N SER A 144 -12.84 -9.51 -0.90
CA SER A 144 -14.15 -9.38 -1.52
C SER A 144 -15.03 -8.69 -0.49
N SER A 145 -14.83 -7.38 -0.32
CA SER A 145 -15.82 -6.48 0.23
C SER A 145 -16.97 -6.47 -0.77
N SER A 146 -17.75 -7.53 -0.72
CA SER A 146 -19.07 -7.61 -1.29
C SER A 146 -19.91 -6.65 -0.47
N ASP A 147 -19.86 -5.36 -0.82
CA ASP A 147 -20.94 -4.43 -0.52
C ASP A 147 -22.17 -4.85 -1.33
N ALA A 148 -22.74 -6.00 -0.97
CA ALA A 148 -24.06 -6.43 -1.36
C ALA A 148 -24.99 -6.16 -0.18
N SER A 149 -25.03 -4.91 0.25
CA SER A 149 -26.11 -4.39 1.08
C SER A 149 -27.36 -4.31 0.21
N SER A 150 -28.00 -5.46 -0.03
CA SER A 150 -29.37 -5.50 -0.53
C SER A 150 -30.27 -4.89 0.55
N PRO A 151 -31.13 -3.91 0.24
CA PRO A 151 -32.03 -3.36 1.24
C PRO A 151 -33.07 -4.44 1.56
N THR A 152 -33.08 -4.93 2.80
CA THR A 152 -34.22 -5.66 3.34
C THR A 152 -35.38 -4.69 3.47
N VAL A 153 -36.36 -4.79 2.58
CA VAL A 153 -37.69 -4.22 2.80
C VAL A 153 -38.47 -5.25 3.61
N SER A 154 -38.77 -4.93 4.86
CA SER A 154 -39.67 -5.73 5.71
C SER A 154 -41.14 -5.48 5.30
N PRO A 155 -42.03 -6.49 5.43
CA PRO A 155 -43.44 -6.42 5.06
C PRO A 155 -44.29 -5.51 5.96
#